data_AF-A0A9P0G3L2-F1
#
_entry.id   AF-A0A9P0G3L2-F1
#
_cell.length_a   1.000
_cell.length_b   1.000
_cell.length_c   1.000
_cell.angle_alpha   90.00
_cell.angle_beta   90.00
_cell.angle_gamma   90.00
#
_symmetry.space_group_name_H-M   'P 1'
#
loop_
_entity.id
_entity.type
_entity.pdbx_description
1 polymer ?
#
loop_
_entity_poly.entity_id
_entity_poly.type
_entity_poly.pdbx_seq_one_letter_code
_entity_poly.pdbx_strand_id
1 'polypeptide(L)'
;MAFAAANEEIDEVKERAHFIAVVNAFKYYKLCSLDRIHKSEKIMSTLPLTHQRRLEKYKTYMNKLKKCLDVNNSVVHCIIKYVDTMFENVDHSNAMDMNTNGAESFGNCNYNVCPITSQKQHKMQHDVDKVQSVLKNIVRDWSELGAPEREQCYKPILDEIGERFPHDGYNDLSHVKVLVPGAGLGRLAWEVAARGYTCQGNEFSLFMLFASNFILNRCPEANKYTVHPWIHQYVNNLSCEHQLMAVNFPDVRPSGERPNHNFSMTAGDFLKVTIWDRFYIHTKCKIK
;
A
#
# COMPACT_ATOMS: atom_id res chain seq x y z
N MET A 1 23.54 -26.64 15.58
CA MET A 1 22.86 -26.85 14.28
C MET A 1 21.37 -27.11 14.44
N ALA A 2 20.93 -28.11 15.20
CA ALA A 2 19.49 -28.42 15.35
C ALA A 2 18.62 -27.27 15.92
N PHE A 3 19.15 -26.48 16.86
CA PHE A 3 18.43 -25.34 17.46
C PHE A 3 18.29 -24.14 16.51
N ALA A 4 19.24 -23.97 15.59
CA ALA A 4 19.18 -22.91 14.57
C ALA A 4 18.16 -23.28 13.47
N ALA A 5 18.21 -24.54 13.00
CA ALA A 5 17.25 -25.07 12.04
C ALA A 5 15.80 -25.04 12.59
N ALA A 6 15.59 -25.38 13.86
CA ALA A 6 14.27 -25.28 14.49
C ALA A 6 13.77 -23.82 14.63
N ASN A 7 14.67 -22.87 14.86
CA ASN A 7 14.31 -21.45 14.90
C ASN A 7 14.00 -20.89 13.51
N GLU A 8 14.72 -21.31 12.47
CA GLU A 8 14.45 -20.97 11.08
C GLU A 8 13.09 -21.51 10.63
N GLU A 9 12.78 -22.77 10.90
CA GLU A 9 11.47 -23.38 10.59
C GLU A 9 10.31 -22.65 11.29
N ILE A 10 10.50 -22.25 12.55
CA ILE A 10 9.50 -21.46 13.30
C ILE A 10 9.32 -20.05 12.70
N ASP A 11 10.38 -19.42 12.18
CA ASP A 11 10.31 -18.10 11.56
C ASP A 11 9.57 -18.19 10.21
N GLU A 12 9.88 -19.19 9.39
CA GLU A 12 9.20 -19.45 8.10
C GLU A 12 7.69 -19.66 8.26
N VAL A 13 7.27 -20.47 9.26
CA VAL A 13 5.85 -20.69 9.55
C VAL A 13 5.15 -19.38 9.97
N LYS A 14 5.83 -18.53 10.76
CA LYS A 14 5.29 -17.23 11.18
C LYS A 14 5.21 -16.25 10.02
N GLU A 15 6.22 -16.21 9.15
CA GLU A 15 6.23 -15.39 7.94
C GLU A 15 5.10 -15.79 6.98
N ARG A 16 4.91 -17.10 6.76
CA ARG A 16 3.79 -17.63 5.96
C ARG A 16 2.43 -17.25 6.56
N ALA A 17 2.26 -17.42 7.87
CA ALA A 17 1.03 -17.05 8.56
C ALA A 17 0.76 -15.53 8.47
N HIS A 18 1.83 -14.72 8.56
CA HIS A 18 1.75 -13.28 8.40
C HIS A 18 1.35 -12.91 6.96
N PHE A 19 1.98 -13.51 5.95
CA PHE A 19 1.64 -13.32 4.54
C PHE A 19 0.15 -13.58 4.26
N ILE A 20 -0.36 -14.73 4.72
CA ILE A 20 -1.78 -15.09 4.57
C ILE A 20 -2.68 -14.06 5.26
N ALA A 21 -2.31 -13.60 6.46
CA ALA A 21 -3.07 -12.59 7.18
C ALA A 21 -3.14 -11.26 6.42
N VAL A 22 -2.03 -10.82 5.82
CA VAL A 22 -1.98 -9.59 5.02
C VAL A 22 -2.80 -9.74 3.74
N VAL A 23 -2.66 -10.84 3.01
CA VAL A 23 -3.51 -11.11 1.81
C VAL A 23 -4.99 -11.08 2.17
N ASN A 24 -5.37 -11.70 3.28
CA ASN A 24 -6.75 -11.67 3.76
C ASN A 24 -7.21 -10.25 4.10
N ALA A 25 -6.36 -9.42 4.70
CA ALA A 25 -6.72 -8.03 4.98
C ALA A 25 -7.08 -7.23 3.71
N PHE A 26 -6.32 -7.43 2.62
CA PHE A 26 -6.68 -6.87 1.31
C PHE A 26 -7.99 -7.48 0.77
N LYS A 27 -8.16 -8.81 0.82
CA LYS A 27 -9.39 -9.49 0.37
C LYS A 27 -10.65 -8.99 1.10
N TYR A 28 -10.55 -8.74 2.40
CA TYR A 28 -11.68 -8.30 3.25
C TYR A 28 -11.84 -6.78 3.33
N TYR A 29 -10.99 -5.99 2.67
CA TYR A 29 -11.02 -4.52 2.71
C TYR A 29 -12.41 -3.95 2.46
N LYS A 30 -13.07 -4.32 1.36
CA LYS A 30 -14.42 -3.83 1.03
C LYS A 30 -15.47 -4.29 2.03
N LEU A 31 -15.44 -5.55 2.45
CA LEU A 31 -16.41 -6.11 3.39
C LEU A 31 -16.37 -5.35 4.72
N CYS A 32 -15.18 -5.18 5.30
CA CYS A 32 -14.99 -4.45 6.55
C CYS A 32 -15.35 -2.96 6.40
N SER A 33 -15.01 -2.35 5.26
CA SER A 33 -15.34 -0.94 5.00
C SER A 33 -16.85 -0.70 4.84
N LEU A 34 -17.60 -1.67 4.29
CA LEU A 34 -19.05 -1.57 4.15
C LEU A 34 -19.79 -1.65 5.49
N ASP A 35 -19.26 -2.39 6.47
CA ASP A 35 -19.90 -2.55 7.79
C ASP A 35 -20.18 -1.19 8.45
N ARG A 36 -19.23 -0.24 8.38
CA ARG A 36 -19.43 1.11 8.91
C ARG A 36 -20.52 1.90 8.18
N ILE A 37 -20.61 1.74 6.86
CA ILE A 37 -21.64 2.39 6.05
C ILE A 37 -23.02 1.79 6.39
N HIS A 38 -23.12 0.46 6.47
CA HIS A 38 -24.37 -0.23 6.83
C HIS A 38 -24.83 0.09 8.25
N LYS A 39 -23.90 0.20 9.22
CA LYS A 39 -24.21 0.68 10.57
C LYS A 39 -24.81 2.08 10.54
N SER A 40 -24.26 2.98 9.73
CA SER A 40 -24.77 4.35 9.56
C SER A 40 -26.16 4.35 8.94
N GLU A 41 -26.40 3.54 7.90
CA GLU A 41 -27.72 3.38 7.28
C GLU A 41 -28.77 2.81 8.24
N LYS A 42 -28.38 1.81 9.04
CA LYS A 42 -29.24 1.23 10.07
C LYS A 42 -29.63 2.28 11.11
N ILE A 43 -28.66 3.04 11.64
CA ILE A 43 -28.94 4.12 12.59
C ILE A 43 -29.89 5.16 11.97
N MET A 44 -29.70 5.52 10.71
CA MET A 44 -30.60 6.47 10.06
C MET A 44 -32.02 5.95 9.92
N SER A 45 -32.19 4.65 9.63
CA SER A 45 -33.52 4.02 9.51
C SER A 45 -34.30 3.99 10.83
N THR A 46 -33.63 4.07 11.98
CA THR A 46 -34.28 4.10 13.31
C THR A 46 -34.66 5.50 13.78
N LEU A 47 -34.24 6.56 13.07
CA LEU A 47 -34.59 7.94 13.41
C LEU A 47 -36.07 8.25 13.09
N PRO A 48 -36.69 9.26 13.73
CA PRO A 48 -38.03 9.72 13.34
C PRO A 48 -38.13 10.12 11.86
N LEU A 49 -39.29 9.88 11.24
CA LEU A 49 -39.50 10.15 9.80
C LEU A 49 -39.13 11.58 9.37
N THR A 50 -39.37 12.57 10.24
CA THR A 50 -39.01 13.96 10.00
C THR A 50 -37.49 14.15 9.87
N HIS A 51 -36.69 13.45 10.69
CA HIS A 51 -35.24 13.47 10.61
C HIS A 51 -34.73 12.68 9.40
N GLN A 52 -35.35 11.54 9.09
CA GLN A 52 -34.97 10.76 7.90
C GLN A 52 -35.12 11.57 6.62
N ARG A 53 -36.22 12.33 6.48
CA ARG A 53 -36.45 13.23 5.33
C ARG A 53 -35.37 14.30 5.19
N ARG A 54 -34.85 14.83 6.31
CA ARG A 54 -33.75 15.82 6.31
C ARG A 54 -32.41 15.23 5.86
N LEU A 55 -32.24 13.91 5.99
CA LEU A 55 -31.01 13.19 5.65
C LEU A 55 -31.02 12.55 4.26
N GLU A 56 -31.99 12.84 3.39
CA GLU A 56 -32.04 12.25 2.04
C GLU A 56 -30.76 12.54 1.23
N LYS A 57 -30.25 13.78 1.29
CA LYS A 57 -28.97 14.13 0.66
C LYS A 57 -27.81 13.27 1.20
N TYR A 58 -27.84 12.95 2.49
CA TYR A 58 -26.83 12.11 3.12
C TYR A 58 -26.95 10.63 2.70
N LYS A 59 -28.16 10.12 2.45
CA LYS A 59 -28.35 8.78 1.85
C LYS A 59 -27.74 8.72 0.45
N THR A 60 -28.00 9.74 -0.39
CA THR A 60 -27.36 9.83 -1.71
C THR A 60 -25.84 9.89 -1.60
N TYR A 61 -25.33 10.63 -0.62
CA TYR A 61 -23.90 10.70 -0.32
C TYR A 61 -23.30 9.33 0.07
N MET A 62 -23.97 8.55 0.93
CA MET A 62 -23.50 7.20 1.27
C MET A 62 -23.48 6.24 0.07
N ASN A 63 -24.42 6.39 -0.87
CA ASN A 63 -24.36 5.65 -2.14
C ASN A 63 -23.14 6.04 -2.98
N LYS A 64 -22.71 7.31 -2.95
CA LYS A 64 -21.45 7.74 -3.59
C LYS A 64 -20.24 7.14 -2.88
N LEU A 65 -20.22 7.12 -1.54
CA LEU A 65 -19.16 6.46 -0.76
C LEU A 65 -19.00 4.98 -1.14
N LYS A 66 -20.11 4.24 -1.28
CA LYS A 66 -20.09 2.83 -1.72
C LYS A 66 -19.45 2.67 -3.11
N LYS A 67 -19.77 3.56 -4.07
CA LYS A 67 -19.14 3.56 -5.40
C LYS A 67 -17.64 3.85 -5.34
N CYS A 68 -17.22 4.83 -4.54
CA CYS A 68 -15.80 5.12 -4.33
C CYS A 68 -15.07 3.94 -3.67
N LEU A 69 -15.74 3.23 -2.75
CA LEU A 69 -15.22 2.01 -2.14
C LEU A 69 -15.04 0.88 -3.17
N ASP A 70 -15.95 0.75 -4.14
CA ASP A 70 -15.81 -0.21 -5.25
C ASP A 70 -14.55 0.08 -6.08
N VAL A 71 -14.31 1.34 -6.43
CA VAL A 71 -13.10 1.77 -7.14
C VAL A 71 -11.84 1.42 -6.35
N ASN A 72 -11.79 1.73 -5.05
CA ASN A 72 -10.66 1.35 -4.20
C ASN A 72 -10.48 -0.17 -4.13
N ASN A 73 -11.58 -0.93 -4.08
CA ASN A 73 -11.51 -2.38 -4.02
C ASN A 73 -10.94 -2.99 -5.30
N SER A 74 -11.24 -2.42 -6.47
CA SER A 74 -10.60 -2.81 -7.74
C SER A 74 -9.09 -2.63 -7.68
N VAL A 75 -8.60 -1.50 -7.15
CA VAL A 75 -7.16 -1.26 -6.95
C VAL A 75 -6.56 -2.25 -5.96
N VAL A 76 -7.23 -2.49 -4.83
CA VAL A 76 -6.80 -3.48 -3.82
C VAL A 76 -6.67 -4.88 -4.44
N HIS A 77 -7.60 -5.30 -5.29
CA HIS A 77 -7.48 -6.56 -6.01
C HIS A 77 -6.33 -6.58 -7.02
N CYS A 78 -6.06 -5.46 -7.70
CA CYS A 78 -4.87 -5.35 -8.56
C CYS A 78 -3.57 -5.52 -7.77
N ILE A 79 -3.49 -4.96 -6.55
CA ILE A 79 -2.32 -5.09 -5.67
C ILE A 79 -2.04 -6.56 -5.33
N ILE A 80 -3.07 -7.33 -4.99
CA ILE A 80 -2.90 -8.74 -4.59
C ILE A 80 -2.97 -9.74 -5.75
N LYS A 81 -3.16 -9.30 -7.00
CA LYS A 81 -3.35 -10.21 -8.14
C LYS A 81 -2.13 -11.11 -8.42
N TYR A 82 -0.93 -10.62 -8.10
CA TYR A 82 0.33 -11.30 -8.42
C TYR A 82 1.26 -11.45 -7.21
N VAL A 83 0.71 -11.42 -6.00
CA VAL A 83 1.53 -11.59 -4.77
C VAL A 83 2.02 -13.01 -4.59
N ASP A 84 1.30 -13.99 -5.14
CA ASP A 84 1.69 -15.40 -5.10
C ASP A 84 2.93 -15.68 -5.96
N THR A 85 3.31 -14.78 -6.87
CA THR A 85 4.57 -14.90 -7.65
C THR A 85 5.63 -13.91 -7.21
N MET A 86 5.42 -13.20 -6.10
CA MET A 86 6.30 -12.13 -5.64
C MET A 86 7.49 -12.64 -4.81
N PHE A 87 7.35 -13.77 -4.10
CA PHE A 87 8.39 -14.31 -3.24
C PHE A 87 8.76 -15.74 -3.64
N GLU A 88 10.06 -15.97 -3.85
CA GLU A 88 10.62 -17.27 -4.24
C GLU A 88 10.59 -18.30 -3.09
N ASN A 89 10.58 -17.83 -1.83
CA ASN A 89 10.71 -18.67 -0.63
C ASN A 89 9.37 -19.11 0.01
N VAL A 90 8.24 -18.83 -0.64
CA VAL A 90 6.93 -19.22 -0.10
C VAL A 90 6.42 -20.40 -0.93
N ASP A 91 6.33 -21.59 -0.31
CA ASP A 91 5.77 -22.77 -0.99
C ASP A 91 4.24 -22.61 -1.16
N HIS A 92 3.84 -22.18 -2.36
CA HIS A 92 2.47 -21.82 -2.74
C HIS A 92 1.55 -23.02 -2.99
N SER A 93 2.08 -24.25 -2.90
CA SER A 93 1.35 -25.51 -3.17
C SER A 93 0.09 -25.73 -2.32
N ASN A 94 -0.10 -24.98 -1.23
CA ASN A 94 -1.28 -25.04 -0.35
C ASN A 94 -1.94 -23.69 -0.07
N ALA A 95 -1.57 -22.62 -0.79
CA ALA A 95 -2.21 -21.31 -0.65
C ALA A 95 -3.45 -21.24 -1.54
N MET A 96 -4.59 -21.73 -1.02
CA MET A 96 -5.98 -21.42 -1.39
C MET A 96 -6.30 -21.22 -2.88
N ASP A 97 -7.17 -22.06 -3.43
CA ASP A 97 -7.94 -21.88 -4.67
C ASP A 97 -8.17 -20.40 -5.07
N MET A 98 -7.24 -19.83 -5.83
CA MET A 98 -7.38 -18.55 -6.52
C MET A 98 -8.12 -18.71 -7.85
N ASN A 99 -8.53 -19.95 -8.20
CA ASN A 99 -9.34 -20.27 -9.38
C ASN A 99 -10.83 -19.96 -9.21
N THR A 100 -11.26 -19.44 -8.06
CA THR A 100 -12.53 -18.73 -7.97
C THR A 100 -12.35 -17.37 -8.62
N ASN A 101 -12.52 -17.32 -9.95
CA ASN A 101 -12.92 -16.11 -10.66
C ASN A 101 -13.95 -15.40 -9.78
N GLY A 102 -13.64 -14.20 -9.28
CA GLY A 102 -14.38 -13.43 -8.26
C GLY A 102 -15.88 -13.24 -8.52
N ALA A 103 -16.61 -14.33 -8.45
CA ALA A 103 -18.02 -14.55 -8.70
C ALA A 103 -18.53 -15.64 -7.74
N GLU A 104 -17.92 -15.80 -6.58
CA GLU A 104 -18.64 -16.38 -5.44
C GLU A 104 -19.41 -15.23 -4.77
N SER A 105 -20.62 -15.02 -5.28
CA SER A 105 -21.77 -14.45 -4.57
C SER A 105 -21.43 -13.53 -3.39
N PHE A 106 -20.91 -12.34 -3.70
CA PHE A 106 -20.69 -11.22 -2.75
C PHE A 106 -22.00 -10.66 -2.14
N GLY A 107 -23.13 -11.34 -2.34
CA GLY A 107 -24.46 -10.93 -1.88
C GLY A 107 -24.91 -11.56 -0.57
N ASN A 108 -24.20 -12.55 0.01
CA ASN A 108 -24.75 -13.33 1.13
C ASN A 108 -23.83 -13.50 2.35
N CYS A 109 -22.70 -12.80 2.44
CA CYS A 109 -21.92 -12.73 3.68
C CYS A 109 -22.64 -11.82 4.68
N ASN A 110 -23.62 -12.37 5.39
CA ASN A 110 -24.26 -11.70 6.52
C ASN A 110 -23.19 -11.51 7.62
N TYR A 111 -22.72 -10.28 7.82
CA TYR A 111 -21.70 -9.94 8.84
C TYR A 111 -22.11 -10.38 10.25
N ASN A 112 -23.41 -10.52 10.50
CA ASN A 112 -23.96 -11.05 11.75
C ASN A 112 -23.75 -12.57 11.94
N VAL A 113 -23.29 -13.28 10.90
CA VAL A 113 -23.06 -14.73 10.87
C VAL A 113 -21.65 -15.06 10.36
N CYS A 114 -20.69 -14.15 10.57
CA CYS A 114 -19.29 -14.50 10.36
C CYS A 114 -18.81 -15.28 11.60
N PRO A 115 -18.43 -16.58 11.49
CA PRO A 115 -18.03 -17.42 12.63
C PRO A 115 -16.65 -17.03 13.21
N ILE A 116 -16.25 -15.77 13.04
CA ILE A 116 -14.97 -15.22 13.45
C ILE A 116 -15.13 -14.68 14.87
N THR A 117 -14.36 -15.22 15.81
CA THR A 117 -14.32 -14.77 17.20
C THR A 117 -14.03 -13.26 17.30
N SER A 118 -14.53 -12.58 18.34
CA SER A 118 -14.37 -11.12 18.53
C SER A 118 -12.90 -10.66 18.45
N GLN A 119 -11.95 -11.44 18.97
CA GLN A 119 -10.51 -11.15 18.85
C GLN A 119 -10.00 -11.21 17.39
N LYS A 120 -10.48 -12.19 16.60
CA LYS A 120 -10.12 -12.28 15.18
C LYS A 120 -10.77 -11.16 14.37
N GLN A 121 -11.97 -10.72 14.73
CA GLN A 121 -12.62 -9.54 14.12
C GLN A 121 -11.83 -8.25 14.39
N HIS A 122 -11.39 -8.03 15.63
CA HIS A 122 -10.59 -6.85 15.99
C HIS A 122 -9.24 -6.82 15.25
N LYS A 123 -8.55 -7.96 15.19
CA LYS A 123 -7.29 -8.08 14.44
C LYS A 123 -7.50 -7.79 12.94
N MET A 124 -8.54 -8.35 12.34
CA MET A 124 -8.87 -8.13 10.94
C MET A 124 -9.19 -6.65 10.65
N GLN A 125 -9.90 -5.96 11.55
CA GLN A 125 -10.17 -4.53 11.40
C GLN A 125 -8.88 -3.71 11.42
N HIS A 126 -7.98 -3.98 12.37
CA HIS A 126 -6.69 -3.32 12.45
C HIS A 126 -5.83 -3.54 11.18
N ASP A 127 -5.83 -4.76 10.63
CA ASP A 127 -5.10 -5.05 9.41
C ASP A 127 -5.75 -4.39 8.17
N VAL A 128 -7.08 -4.22 8.14
CA VAL A 128 -7.77 -3.42 7.12
C VAL A 128 -7.41 -1.94 7.22
N ASP A 129 -7.21 -1.39 8.42
CA ASP A 129 -6.79 0.01 8.59
C ASP A 129 -5.37 0.25 8.01
N LYS A 130 -4.52 -0.79 7.98
CA LYS A 130 -3.24 -0.75 7.25
C LYS A 130 -3.45 -0.68 5.73
N VAL A 131 -4.43 -1.41 5.18
CA VAL A 131 -4.80 -1.28 3.75
C VAL A 131 -5.26 0.13 3.44
N GLN A 132 -6.07 0.74 4.32
CA GLN A 132 -6.47 2.15 4.16
C GLN A 132 -5.27 3.10 4.17
N SER A 133 -4.27 2.83 5.02
CA SER A 133 -3.02 3.59 5.07
C SER A 133 -2.20 3.44 3.79
N VAL A 134 -2.15 2.24 3.19
CA VAL A 134 -1.54 2.02 1.88
C VAL A 134 -2.19 2.91 0.82
N LEU A 135 -3.52 2.99 0.77
CA LEU A 135 -4.23 3.83 -0.21
C LEU A 135 -3.87 5.32 -0.08
N LYS A 136 -3.62 5.80 1.15
CA LYS A 136 -3.12 7.17 1.39
C LYS A 136 -1.66 7.33 0.95
N ASN A 137 -0.81 6.33 1.21
CA ASN A 137 0.58 6.37 0.77
C ASN A 137 0.73 6.35 -0.75
N ILE A 138 -0.20 5.72 -1.48
CA ILE A 138 -0.24 5.80 -2.95
C ILE A 138 -0.35 7.25 -3.40
N VAL A 139 -1.17 8.06 -2.74
CA VAL A 139 -1.33 9.48 -3.05
C VAL A 139 -0.04 10.26 -2.77
N ARG A 140 0.57 10.06 -1.60
CA ARG A 140 1.85 10.68 -1.25
C ARG A 140 2.94 10.37 -2.29
N ASP A 141 3.14 9.08 -2.58
CA ASP A 141 4.31 8.63 -3.34
C ASP A 141 4.11 8.64 -4.86
N TRP A 142 2.88 8.50 -5.37
CA TRP A 142 2.64 8.21 -6.79
C TRP A 142 1.49 9.01 -7.39
N SER A 143 1.10 10.13 -6.80
CA SER A 143 0.13 11.02 -7.43
C SER A 143 0.65 12.45 -7.54
N GLU A 144 0.08 13.21 -8.46
CA GLU A 144 0.38 14.64 -8.59
C GLU A 144 0.01 15.41 -7.31
N LEU A 145 -1.08 15.01 -6.65
CA LEU A 145 -1.51 15.63 -5.40
C LEU A 145 -0.48 15.50 -4.27
N GLY A 146 0.33 14.43 -4.30
CA GLY A 146 1.42 14.22 -3.35
C GLY A 146 2.70 15.00 -3.66
N ALA A 147 2.82 15.63 -4.84
CA ALA A 147 4.04 16.31 -5.26
C ALA A 147 4.55 17.38 -4.27
N PRO A 148 3.69 18.25 -3.68
CA PRO A 148 4.15 19.24 -2.70
C PRO A 148 4.74 18.63 -1.42
N GLU A 149 4.25 17.45 -1.01
CA GLU A 149 4.77 16.74 0.16
C GLU A 149 6.11 16.06 -0.16
N ARG A 150 6.22 15.48 -1.36
CA ARG A 150 7.49 14.92 -1.87
C ARG A 150 8.54 16.01 -2.05
N GLU A 151 8.16 17.19 -2.53
CA GLU A 151 9.07 18.33 -2.64
C GLU A 151 9.64 18.71 -1.27
N GLN A 152 8.84 18.68 -0.21
CA GLN A 152 9.32 19.00 1.14
C GLN A 152 10.16 17.87 1.77
N CYS A 153 9.83 16.61 1.50
CA CYS A 153 10.47 15.45 2.14
C CYS A 153 11.63 14.85 1.34
N TYR A 154 11.49 14.71 0.03
CA TYR A 154 12.42 13.99 -0.85
C TYR A 154 13.45 14.92 -1.45
N LYS A 155 13.07 16.11 -1.88
CA LYS A 155 14.02 17.05 -2.51
C LYS A 155 15.24 17.34 -1.64
N PRO A 156 15.13 17.65 -0.32
CA PRO A 156 16.33 17.90 0.49
C PRO A 156 17.29 16.71 0.54
N ILE A 157 16.76 15.48 0.52
CA ILE A 157 17.57 14.25 0.49
C ILE A 157 18.25 14.08 -0.86
N LEU A 158 17.52 14.33 -1.94
CA LEU A 158 18.00 14.18 -3.32
C LEU A 158 19.05 15.25 -3.65
N ASP A 159 18.85 16.48 -3.19
CA ASP A 159 19.79 17.58 -3.35
C ASP A 159 21.09 17.28 -2.59
N GLU A 160 21.00 16.82 -1.33
CA GLU A 160 22.18 16.44 -0.53
C GLU A 160 22.99 15.29 -1.18
N ILE A 161 22.31 14.31 -1.77
CA ILE A 161 22.99 13.25 -2.53
C ILE A 161 23.71 13.85 -3.75
N GLY A 162 23.06 14.75 -4.48
CA GLY A 162 23.64 15.44 -5.63
C GLY A 162 24.84 16.33 -5.29
N GLU A 163 24.79 17.02 -4.15
CA GLU A 163 25.89 17.87 -3.67
C GLU A 163 27.10 17.05 -3.23
N ARG A 164 26.88 15.91 -2.56
CA ARG A 164 27.98 15.04 -2.11
C ARG A 164 28.58 14.19 -3.22
N PHE A 165 27.76 13.80 -4.18
CA PHE A 165 28.13 12.91 -5.29
C PHE A 165 27.76 13.54 -6.64
N PRO A 166 28.38 14.67 -7.01
CA PRO A 166 28.02 15.41 -8.21
C PRO A 166 28.44 14.67 -9.48
N HIS A 167 27.67 14.84 -10.56
CA HIS A 167 27.98 14.26 -11.86
C HIS A 167 29.40 14.59 -12.35
N ASP A 168 29.86 15.83 -12.16
CA ASP A 168 31.17 16.29 -12.64
C ASP A 168 32.35 15.68 -11.84
N GLY A 169 32.09 15.16 -10.64
CA GLY A 169 33.10 14.54 -9.77
C GLY A 169 33.24 13.03 -9.96
N TYR A 170 32.34 12.40 -10.73
CA TYR A 170 32.26 10.95 -10.88
C TYR A 170 32.07 10.57 -12.35
N ASN A 171 33.00 9.81 -12.91
CA ASN A 171 32.91 9.32 -14.29
C ASN A 171 31.69 8.42 -14.52
N ASP A 172 31.19 7.74 -13.48
CA ASP A 172 29.97 6.92 -13.52
C ASP A 172 29.27 6.94 -12.15
N LEU A 173 28.06 7.51 -12.10
CA LEU A 173 27.23 7.55 -10.89
C LEU A 173 26.67 6.18 -10.49
N SER A 174 26.67 5.20 -11.39
CA SER A 174 26.20 3.84 -11.08
C SER A 174 27.02 3.19 -9.96
N HIS A 175 28.26 3.61 -9.76
CA HIS A 175 29.12 3.10 -8.69
C HIS A 175 28.73 3.60 -7.29
N VAL A 176 27.98 4.71 -7.21
CA VAL A 176 27.50 5.24 -5.93
C VAL A 176 26.23 4.49 -5.54
N LYS A 177 26.36 3.66 -4.49
CA LYS A 177 25.30 2.80 -3.97
C LYS A 177 24.58 3.44 -2.79
N VAL A 178 23.28 3.68 -2.97
CA VAL A 178 22.38 4.30 -1.99
C VAL A 178 21.38 3.28 -1.47
N LEU A 179 21.20 3.23 -0.15
CA LEU A 179 20.17 2.45 0.51
C LEU A 179 19.10 3.36 1.10
N VAL A 180 17.84 3.03 0.83
CA VAL A 180 16.65 3.70 1.37
C VAL A 180 15.92 2.71 2.31
N PRO A 181 16.27 2.66 3.60
CA PRO A 181 15.54 1.88 4.60
C PRO A 181 14.13 2.42 4.85
N GLY A 182 13.15 1.53 4.97
CA GLY A 182 11.74 1.91 5.11
C GLY A 182 11.24 2.67 3.87
N ALA A 183 11.52 2.11 2.68
CA ALA A 183 11.25 2.75 1.40
C ALA A 183 9.76 2.93 1.09
N GLY A 184 8.85 2.32 1.86
CA GLY A 184 7.40 2.45 1.64
C GLY A 184 7.01 1.95 0.25
N LEU A 185 6.44 2.82 -0.59
CA LEU A 185 6.06 2.47 -1.96
C LEU A 185 7.19 2.69 -2.97
N GLY A 186 8.39 3.03 -2.50
CA GLY A 186 9.62 3.04 -3.29
C GLY A 186 9.87 4.32 -4.09
N ARG A 187 9.05 5.38 -3.96
CA ARG A 187 9.19 6.61 -4.77
C ARG A 187 10.54 7.30 -4.58
N LEU A 188 11.02 7.47 -3.35
CA LEU A 188 12.32 8.11 -3.10
C LEU A 188 13.46 7.28 -3.71
N ALA A 189 13.47 5.97 -3.48
CA ALA A 189 14.49 5.09 -4.05
C ALA A 189 14.44 5.07 -5.59
N TRP A 190 13.24 5.12 -6.15
CA TRP A 190 13.00 5.25 -7.58
C TRP A 190 13.55 6.58 -8.15
N GLU A 191 13.42 7.69 -7.43
CA GLU A 191 13.97 9.01 -7.81
C GLU A 191 15.48 9.14 -7.64
N VAL A 192 16.07 8.46 -6.66
CA VAL A 192 17.53 8.35 -6.52
C VAL A 192 18.08 7.60 -7.73
N ALA A 193 17.51 6.45 -8.07
CA ALA A 193 17.93 5.70 -9.26
C ALA A 193 17.70 6.47 -10.56
N ALA A 194 16.67 7.32 -10.64
CA ALA A 194 16.41 8.17 -11.80
C ALA A 194 17.53 9.19 -12.06
N ARG A 195 18.30 9.57 -11.04
CA ARG A 195 19.46 10.46 -11.14
C ARG A 195 20.75 9.73 -11.55
N GLY A 196 20.69 8.43 -11.82
CA GLY A 196 21.82 7.62 -12.30
C GLY A 196 22.56 6.82 -11.21
N TYR A 197 22.23 7.05 -9.94
CA TYR A 197 22.78 6.28 -8.82
C TYR A 197 22.29 4.83 -8.80
N THR A 198 23.06 3.94 -8.19
CA THR A 198 22.54 2.61 -7.82
C THR A 198 21.77 2.72 -6.53
N CYS A 199 20.47 2.44 -6.55
CA CYS A 199 19.60 2.56 -5.38
C CYS A 199 18.93 1.24 -5.04
N GLN A 200 19.02 0.85 -3.78
CA GLN A 200 18.22 -0.23 -3.20
C GLN A 200 17.26 0.37 -2.18
N GLY A 201 15.97 0.11 -2.33
CA GLY A 201 15.00 0.33 -1.26
C GLY A 201 14.89 -0.91 -0.37
N ASN A 202 14.64 -0.73 0.91
CA ASN A 202 14.33 -1.83 1.83
C ASN A 202 13.00 -1.55 2.53
N GLU A 203 12.13 -2.56 2.60
CA GLU A 203 10.85 -2.47 3.29
C GLU A 203 10.51 -3.78 3.98
N PHE A 204 9.91 -3.70 5.17
CA PHE A 204 9.54 -4.86 5.98
C PHE A 204 8.04 -5.16 5.88
N SER A 205 7.20 -4.14 5.73
CA SER A 205 5.75 -4.29 5.69
C SER A 205 5.29 -4.94 4.39
N LEU A 206 4.71 -6.14 4.48
CA LEU A 206 4.07 -6.81 3.34
C LEU A 206 3.00 -5.95 2.67
N PHE A 207 2.29 -5.10 3.42
CA PHE A 207 1.31 -4.16 2.87
C PHE A 207 1.94 -3.18 1.88
N MET A 208 3.11 -2.64 2.23
CA MET A 208 3.86 -1.73 1.36
C MET A 208 4.52 -2.48 0.22
N LEU A 209 5.09 -3.66 0.49
CA LEU A 209 5.74 -4.49 -0.52
C LEU A 209 4.75 -4.87 -1.64
N PHE A 210 3.56 -5.37 -1.30
CA PHE A 210 2.54 -5.70 -2.30
C PHE A 210 2.17 -4.50 -3.18
N ALA A 211 1.92 -3.34 -2.56
CA ALA A 211 1.56 -2.12 -3.28
C ALA A 211 2.73 -1.58 -4.12
N SER A 212 3.95 -1.59 -3.59
CA SER A 212 5.15 -1.16 -4.31
C SER A 212 5.41 -2.02 -5.53
N ASN A 213 5.28 -3.35 -5.42
CA ASN A 213 5.44 -4.28 -6.54
C ASN A 213 4.39 -4.05 -7.62
N PHE A 214 3.13 -3.82 -7.23
CA PHE A 214 2.08 -3.47 -8.18
C PHE A 214 2.39 -2.17 -8.94
N ILE A 215 2.81 -1.12 -8.23
CA ILE A 215 3.10 0.18 -8.87
C ILE A 215 4.34 0.08 -9.76
N LEU A 216 5.45 -0.40 -9.22
CA LEU A 216 6.75 -0.39 -9.90
C LEU A 216 6.78 -1.34 -11.10
N ASN A 217 6.11 -2.50 -11.01
CA ASN A 217 6.26 -3.57 -11.99
C ASN A 217 5.00 -3.80 -12.85
N ARG A 218 3.82 -3.31 -12.44
CA ARG A 218 2.53 -3.63 -13.09
C ARG A 218 1.74 -2.41 -13.55
N CYS A 219 2.24 -1.18 -13.33
CA CYS A 219 1.62 0.05 -13.85
C CYS A 219 2.39 0.57 -15.08
N PRO A 220 1.96 0.26 -16.31
CA PRO A 220 2.70 0.64 -17.53
C PRO A 220 2.43 2.08 -18.00
N GLU A 221 1.39 2.73 -17.50
CA GLU A 221 0.92 4.02 -17.98
C GLU A 221 0.68 4.97 -16.79
N ALA A 222 0.98 6.25 -17.00
CA ALA A 222 0.70 7.29 -16.02
C ALA A 222 -0.82 7.55 -15.92
N ASN A 223 -1.27 7.90 -14.71
CA ASN A 223 -2.65 8.26 -14.36
C ASN A 223 -3.72 7.22 -14.72
N LYS A 224 -3.31 5.95 -14.87
CA LYS A 224 -4.19 4.84 -15.29
C LYS A 224 -5.20 4.42 -14.22
N TYR A 225 -4.81 4.49 -12.96
CA TYR A 225 -5.60 4.00 -11.83
C TYR A 225 -6.08 5.18 -10.99
N THR A 226 -7.20 4.98 -10.29
CA THR A 226 -7.80 5.98 -9.41
C THR A 226 -8.02 5.40 -8.02
N VAL A 227 -7.72 6.17 -6.98
CA VAL A 227 -8.07 5.89 -5.59
C VAL A 227 -8.85 7.03 -4.97
N HIS A 228 -9.71 6.71 -4.01
CA HIS A 228 -10.39 7.63 -3.11
C HIS A 228 -9.84 7.44 -1.69
N PRO A 229 -8.69 8.03 -1.35
CA PRO A 229 -7.95 7.74 -0.11
C PRO A 229 -8.68 8.18 1.17
N TRP A 230 -9.64 9.10 1.06
CA TRP A 230 -10.26 9.77 2.20
C TRP A 230 -11.62 9.20 2.60
N ILE A 231 -12.15 8.19 1.89
CA ILE A 231 -13.51 7.66 2.15
C ILE A 231 -13.71 7.10 3.55
N HIS A 232 -12.63 6.75 4.25
CA HIS A 232 -12.65 6.24 5.63
C HIS A 232 -12.51 7.33 6.69
N GLN A 233 -12.31 8.59 6.29
CA GLN A 233 -12.26 9.74 7.19
C GLN A 233 -13.66 10.34 7.32
N TYR A 234 -14.34 10.08 8.43
CA TYR A 234 -15.72 10.51 8.67
C TYR A 234 -15.85 11.76 9.55
N VAL A 235 -14.72 12.30 9.99
CA VAL A 235 -14.64 13.49 10.84
C VAL A 235 -13.77 14.53 10.14
N ASN A 236 -13.95 15.80 10.50
CA ASN A 236 -13.19 16.93 9.93
C ASN A 236 -13.32 17.07 8.41
N ASN A 237 -14.48 16.72 7.85
CA ASN A 237 -14.81 16.97 6.45
C ASN A 237 -15.59 18.28 6.34
N LEU A 238 -14.99 19.30 5.73
CA LEU A 238 -15.68 20.57 5.44
C LEU A 238 -16.76 20.41 4.37
N SER A 239 -16.56 19.47 3.45
CA SER A 239 -17.50 19.14 2.37
C SER A 239 -17.51 17.63 2.13
N CYS A 240 -18.59 17.13 1.54
CA CYS A 240 -18.71 15.73 1.14
C CYS A 240 -17.73 15.39 0.00
N GLU A 241 -17.45 16.37 -0.84
CA GLU A 241 -16.59 16.31 -2.00
C GLU A 241 -15.14 16.02 -1.60
N HIS A 242 -14.67 16.57 -0.47
CA HIS A 242 -13.32 16.28 0.04
C HIS A 242 -13.15 14.79 0.43
N GLN A 243 -14.16 14.20 1.07
CA GLN A 243 -14.11 12.78 1.45
C GLN A 243 -14.18 11.85 0.22
N LEU A 244 -14.88 12.28 -0.85
CA LEU A 244 -15.05 11.52 -2.09
C LEU A 244 -13.97 11.81 -3.15
N MET A 245 -12.97 12.63 -2.83
CA MET A 245 -11.97 13.08 -3.80
C MET A 245 -11.30 11.87 -4.49
N ALA A 246 -11.28 11.92 -5.82
CA ALA A 246 -10.58 10.96 -6.67
C ALA A 246 -9.14 11.43 -6.91
N VAL A 247 -8.18 10.52 -6.83
CA VAL A 247 -6.77 10.79 -7.09
C VAL A 247 -6.23 9.74 -8.06
N ASN A 248 -5.62 10.20 -9.15
CA ASN A 248 -5.05 9.32 -10.16
C ASN A 248 -3.59 8.98 -9.85
N PHE A 249 -3.16 7.77 -10.23
CA PHE A 249 -1.80 7.27 -10.05
C PHE A 249 -1.48 6.17 -11.09
N PRO A 250 -0.19 5.86 -11.33
CA PRO A 250 0.98 6.64 -10.91
C PRO A 250 1.09 7.94 -11.73
N ASP A 251 1.54 9.05 -11.15
CA ASP A 251 1.75 10.35 -11.82
C ASP A 251 2.80 10.29 -12.94
N VAL A 252 3.75 9.36 -12.80
CA VAL A 252 4.79 9.06 -13.78
C VAL A 252 4.78 7.57 -14.13
N ARG A 253 5.31 7.20 -15.30
CA ARG A 253 5.48 5.79 -15.67
C ARG A 253 6.68 5.19 -14.92
N PRO A 254 6.51 4.24 -13.98
CA PRO A 254 7.63 3.72 -13.20
C PRO A 254 8.65 2.96 -14.04
N SER A 255 8.18 2.27 -15.09
CA SER A 255 8.95 1.49 -16.06
C SER A 255 9.46 2.29 -17.27
N GLY A 256 9.42 3.62 -17.21
CA GLY A 256 9.85 4.49 -18.32
C GLY A 256 11.32 4.32 -18.71
N GLU A 257 11.74 5.04 -19.76
CA GLU A 257 13.11 5.00 -20.30
C GLU A 257 14.13 5.45 -19.26
N ARG A 258 14.63 4.50 -18.46
CA ARG A 258 15.67 4.72 -17.45
C ARG A 258 17.01 4.33 -18.06
N PRO A 259 18.03 5.21 -18.01
CA PRO A 259 19.32 4.94 -18.63
C PRO A 259 20.06 3.72 -18.09
N ASN A 260 19.73 3.19 -16.91
CA ASN A 260 20.33 1.97 -16.36
C ASN A 260 19.41 1.31 -15.31
N HIS A 261 19.38 -0.03 -15.27
CA HIS A 261 18.57 -0.85 -14.34
C HIS A 261 19.16 -0.92 -12.92
N ASN A 262 19.53 0.22 -12.35
CA ASN A 262 20.22 0.26 -11.05
C ASN A 262 19.26 0.46 -9.87
N PHE A 263 18.04 -0.05 -9.97
CA PHE A 263 17.01 0.06 -8.94
C PHE A 263 16.54 -1.32 -8.48
N SER A 264 16.56 -1.56 -7.17
CA SER A 264 16.03 -2.77 -6.55
C SER A 264 15.25 -2.47 -5.27
N MET A 265 14.38 -3.41 -4.89
CA MET A 265 13.65 -3.39 -3.62
C MET A 265 13.89 -4.71 -2.89
N THR A 266 14.22 -4.63 -1.60
CA THR A 266 14.48 -5.81 -0.76
C THR A 266 13.47 -5.89 0.38
N ALA A 267 12.85 -7.06 0.53
CA ALA A 267 11.92 -7.35 1.61
C ALA A 267 12.66 -7.83 2.87
N GLY A 268 12.25 -7.31 4.03
CA GLY A 268 12.70 -7.80 5.34
C GLY A 268 13.19 -6.69 6.27
N ASP A 269 13.52 -7.08 7.50
CA ASP A 269 14.00 -6.16 8.53
C ASP A 269 15.36 -5.57 8.12
N PHE A 270 15.42 -4.24 8.05
CA PHE A 270 16.62 -3.48 7.74
C PHE A 270 17.85 -3.96 8.51
N LEU A 271 17.70 -4.24 9.81
CA LEU A 271 18.82 -4.64 10.67
C LEU A 271 19.30 -6.08 10.42
N LYS A 272 18.46 -6.93 9.84
CA LYS A 272 18.79 -8.32 9.51
C LYS A 272 19.30 -8.49 8.09
N VAL A 273 18.76 -7.71 7.14
CA VAL A 273 19.00 -7.91 5.71
C VAL A 273 20.17 -7.07 5.18
N THR A 274 20.51 -5.97 5.85
CA THR A 274 21.56 -5.07 5.37
C THR A 274 22.95 -5.54 5.84
N ILE A 275 23.82 -5.87 4.89
CA ILE A 275 25.26 -5.99 5.14
C ILE A 275 25.84 -4.57 5.05
N TRP A 276 26.18 -3.98 6.19
CA TRP A 276 26.56 -2.58 6.34
C TRP A 276 27.72 -2.12 5.43
N ASP A 277 28.62 -3.04 5.06
CA ASP A 277 29.80 -2.73 4.23
C ASP A 277 29.50 -2.56 2.73
N ARG A 278 28.24 -2.68 2.29
CA ARG A 278 27.87 -2.67 0.86
C ARG A 278 27.31 -1.33 0.33
N PHE A 279 27.00 -0.37 1.18
CA PHE A 279 26.34 0.89 0.80
C PHE A 279 27.07 2.13 1.31
N TYR A 280 27.18 3.14 0.45
CA TYR A 280 27.85 4.39 0.78
C TYR A 280 26.93 5.38 1.50
N ILE A 281 25.60 5.28 1.31
CA ILE A 281 24.62 6.22 1.87
C ILE A 281 23.42 5.45 2.43
N HIS A 282 22.98 5.85 3.63
CA HIS A 282 21.74 5.41 4.25
C HIS A 282 20.83 6.62 4.43
N THR A 283 19.71 6.68 3.71
CA THR A 283 18.77 7.81 3.81
C THR A 283 17.68 7.52 4.82
N LYS A 284 17.42 8.43 5.78
CA LYS A 284 16.30 8.30 6.71
C LYS A 284 15.59 9.64 6.85
N CYS A 285 14.37 9.72 6.36
CA CYS A 285 13.53 10.89 6.57
C CYS A 285 12.98 10.86 8.00
N LYS A 286 13.51 11.70 8.89
CA LYS A 286 12.84 12.03 10.14
C LYS A 286 11.99 13.28 9.90
N ILE A 287 10.66 13.09 9.82
CA ILE A 287 9.72 14.21 9.93
C ILE A 287 9.81 14.69 11.39
N LYS A 288 10.13 15.96 11.61
CA LYS A 288 10.07 16.59 12.94
C LYS A 288 8.63 16.88 13.33
#